data_AF-A0A932ZH91-F1
#
_entry.id   AF-A0A932ZH91-F1
#
_cell.length_a   1.000
_cell.length_b   1.000
_cell.length_c   1.000
_cell.angle_alpha   90.00
_cell.angle_beta   90.00
_cell.angle_gamma   90.00
#
_symmetry.space_group_name_H-M   'P 1'
#
loop_
_entity.id
_entity.type
_entity.pdbx_description
1 polymer ?
#
loop_
_entity_poly.entity_id
_entity_poly.type
_entity_poly.pdbx_seq_one_letter_code
_entity_poly.pdbx_strand_id
1 'polypeptide(L)'
;MPRWLRYSIYVAALGGIVAAVVIPARVKVPPERRAATVLYFATEDARTAIERNAGRTKSLTGAGKGVAIAPRKDEGIGDLDFEVTADGQITGHAREYKFKLFLTPEIKEGRVAWKCSGLPLDLLPSACRG
;
A
#
# COMPACT_ATOMS: atom_id res chain seq x y z
N MET A 1 61.81 3.78 -4.25
CA MET A 1 60.51 4.30 -3.76
C MET A 1 59.42 3.26 -3.98
N PRO A 2 58.59 2.92 -2.98
CA PRO A 2 57.86 1.64 -2.92
C PRO A 2 56.53 1.64 -3.69
N ARG A 3 56.21 0.50 -4.31
CA ARG A 3 55.03 0.20 -5.16
C ARG A 3 53.65 0.29 -4.47
N TRP A 4 53.58 0.66 -3.19
CA TRP A 4 52.36 0.60 -2.37
C TRP A 4 51.48 1.86 -2.44
N LEU A 5 51.98 2.99 -2.95
CA LEU A 5 51.20 4.24 -3.01
C LEU A 5 50.19 4.32 -4.17
N ARG A 6 50.29 3.45 -5.17
CA ARG A 6 49.40 3.47 -6.36
C ARG A 6 48.06 2.75 -6.15
N TYR A 7 47.95 1.92 -5.13
CA TYR A 7 46.70 1.20 -4.83
C TYR A 7 45.67 2.06 -4.07
N SER A 8 46.09 3.20 -3.51
CA SER A 8 45.20 4.09 -2.75
C SER A 8 44.27 4.93 -3.64
N ILE A 9 44.58 5.12 -4.92
CA ILE A 9 43.78 5.94 -5.84
C ILE A 9 42.65 5.12 -6.49
N TYR A 10 42.81 3.81 -6.66
CA TYR A 10 41.79 2.97 -7.30
C TYR A 10 40.62 2.61 -6.39
N VAL A 11 40.84 2.54 -5.07
CA VAL A 11 39.75 2.24 -4.11
C VAL A 11 38.86 3.47 -3.86
N ALA A 12 39.35 4.68 -4.14
CA ALA A 12 38.55 5.91 -4.02
C ALA A 12 37.64 6.19 -5.22
N ALA A 13 37.81 5.48 -6.35
CA ALA A 13 37.09 5.76 -7.60
C ALA A 13 35.84 4.89 -7.84
N LEU A 14 35.51 3.95 -6.96
CA LEU A 14 34.46 2.93 -7.20
C LEU A 14 33.31 2.91 -6.18
N GLY A 15 33.29 3.79 -5.19
CA GLY A 15 32.30 3.75 -4.11
C GLY A 15 31.44 5.00 -4.04
N GLY A 16 30.35 5.07 -4.81
CA GLY A 16 29.28 6.01 -4.49
C GLY A 16 28.57 6.65 -5.68
N ILE A 17 28.09 5.85 -6.64
CA ILE A 17 26.94 6.30 -7.45
C ILE A 17 25.74 6.27 -6.50
N VAL A 18 25.53 7.36 -5.77
CA VAL A 18 24.25 7.62 -5.11
C VAL A 18 23.27 7.83 -6.26
N ALA A 19 22.50 6.79 -6.58
CA ALA A 19 21.30 6.95 -7.38
C ALA A 19 20.36 7.84 -6.59
N ALA A 20 20.53 9.15 -6.73
CA ALA A 20 19.51 10.11 -6.41
C ALA A 20 18.36 9.81 -7.37
N VAL A 21 17.44 8.96 -6.92
CA VAL A 21 16.14 8.80 -7.54
C VAL A 21 15.45 10.15 -7.35
N VAL A 22 15.70 11.04 -8.31
CA VAL A 22 14.92 12.25 -8.49
C VAL A 22 13.54 11.77 -8.89
N ILE A 23 12.68 11.52 -7.91
CA ILE A 23 11.26 11.37 -8.12
C ILE A 23 10.82 12.71 -8.74
N PRO A 24 10.37 12.76 -10.01
CA PRO A 24 9.92 14.02 -10.58
C PRO A 24 8.68 14.48 -9.81
N ALA A 25 8.86 15.46 -8.93
CA ALA A 25 7.85 16.04 -8.02
C ALA A 25 6.73 16.83 -8.73
N ARG A 26 6.44 16.53 -10.00
CA ARG A 26 5.54 17.32 -10.87
C ARG A 26 4.61 16.46 -11.72
N VAL A 27 4.46 15.17 -11.45
CA VAL A 27 3.31 14.46 -12.01
C VAL A 27 2.08 14.95 -11.24
N LYS A 28 1.30 15.86 -11.83
CA LYS A 28 -0.05 16.19 -11.33
C LYS A 28 -0.85 14.89 -11.41
N VAL A 29 -0.83 14.11 -10.34
CA VAL A 29 -1.68 12.95 -10.20
C VAL A 29 -3.11 13.50 -10.15
N PRO A 30 -3.98 13.06 -11.05
CA PRO A 30 -5.34 13.58 -11.07
C PRO A 30 -6.04 13.18 -9.76
N PRO A 31 -6.95 14.03 -9.25
CA PRO A 31 -7.48 13.90 -7.89
C PRO A 31 -8.13 12.53 -7.63
N GLU A 32 -8.73 11.92 -8.64
CA GLU A 32 -9.32 10.59 -8.56
C GLU A 32 -8.30 9.46 -8.34
N ARG A 33 -7.09 9.58 -8.90
CA ARG A 33 -5.98 8.64 -8.65
C ARG A 33 -5.34 8.88 -7.29
N ARG A 34 -5.31 10.14 -6.85
CA ARG A 34 -4.89 10.49 -5.49
C ARG A 34 -5.87 9.90 -4.47
N ALA A 35 -7.17 9.99 -4.71
CA ALA A 35 -8.21 9.39 -3.88
C ALA A 35 -8.02 7.87 -3.75
N ALA A 36 -7.84 7.17 -4.87
CA ALA A 36 -7.59 5.71 -4.87
C ALA A 36 -6.32 5.33 -4.08
N THR A 37 -5.28 6.15 -4.18
CA THR A 37 -4.01 5.95 -3.46
C THR A 37 -4.20 6.14 -1.95
N VAL A 38 -4.81 7.26 -1.55
CA VAL A 38 -5.10 7.56 -0.13
C VAL A 38 -6.01 6.50 0.48
N LEU A 39 -7.02 6.07 -0.27
CA LEU A 39 -7.96 5.05 0.17
C LEU A 39 -7.26 3.70 0.39
N TYR A 40 -6.33 3.30 -0.49
CA TYR A 40 -5.50 2.11 -0.27
C TYR A 40 -4.61 2.23 0.97
N PHE A 41 -3.89 3.33 1.13
CA PHE A 41 -3.00 3.54 2.29
C PHE A 41 -3.75 3.67 3.62
N ALA A 42 -4.96 4.22 3.61
CA ALA A 42 -5.80 4.31 4.80
C ALA A 42 -6.17 2.94 5.40
N THR A 43 -6.02 1.85 4.65
CA THR A 43 -6.30 0.49 5.12
C THR A 43 -5.11 -0.22 5.79
N GLU A 44 -3.91 0.38 5.82
CA GLU A 44 -2.69 -0.29 6.31
C GLU A 44 -2.79 -0.79 7.76
N ASP A 45 -3.29 0.06 8.66
CA ASP A 45 -3.44 -0.31 10.08
C ASP A 45 -4.43 -1.46 10.25
N ALA A 46 -5.53 -1.45 9.50
CA ALA A 46 -6.53 -2.51 9.52
C ALA A 46 -5.97 -3.82 8.95
N ARG A 47 -5.23 -3.76 7.83
CA ARG A 47 -4.56 -4.93 7.26
C ARG A 47 -3.60 -5.56 8.26
N THR A 48 -2.75 -4.74 8.89
CA THR A 48 -1.82 -5.20 9.93
C THR A 48 -2.56 -5.84 11.12
N ALA A 49 -3.69 -5.26 11.55
CA ALA A 49 -4.51 -5.84 12.61
C ALA A 49 -5.11 -7.19 12.23
N ILE A 50 -5.63 -7.32 11.01
CA ILE A 50 -6.20 -8.56 10.47
C ILE A 50 -5.12 -9.63 10.33
N GLU A 51 -3.95 -9.27 9.81
CA GLU A 51 -2.80 -10.19 9.70
C GLU A 51 -2.36 -10.72 11.06
N ARG A 52 -2.29 -9.84 12.07
CA ARG A 52 -1.97 -10.24 13.44
C ARG A 52 -3.04 -11.17 14.02
N ASN A 53 -4.31 -10.86 13.84
CA ASN A 53 -5.41 -11.68 14.34
C ASN A 53 -5.42 -13.06 13.67
N ALA A 54 -5.33 -13.10 12.34
CA ALA A 54 -5.25 -14.32 11.57
C ALA A 54 -3.97 -15.12 11.84
N GLY A 55 -2.85 -14.46 12.12
CA GLY A 55 -1.59 -15.08 12.49
C GLY A 55 -1.66 -15.82 13.84
N ARG A 56 -2.46 -15.30 14.80
CA ARG A 56 -2.71 -15.92 16.11
C ARG A 56 -3.64 -17.13 16.01
N THR A 57 -4.67 -17.07 15.19
CA THR A 57 -5.69 -18.13 15.05
C THR A 57 -5.40 -19.11 13.91
N LYS A 58 -4.42 -18.80 13.06
CA LYS A 58 -4.18 -19.48 11.76
C LYS A 58 -5.40 -19.54 10.86
N SER A 59 -6.32 -18.58 11.01
CA SER A 59 -7.58 -18.52 10.25
C SER A 59 -8.03 -17.08 10.05
N LEU A 60 -8.64 -16.79 8.90
CA LEU A 60 -9.29 -15.50 8.63
C LEU A 60 -10.63 -15.36 9.35
N THR A 61 -11.25 -16.46 9.77
CA THR A 61 -12.55 -16.44 10.43
C THR A 61 -12.50 -15.58 11.68
N GLY A 62 -13.22 -14.47 11.66
CA GLY A 62 -13.24 -13.51 12.77
C GLY A 62 -12.02 -12.59 12.88
N ALA A 63 -11.06 -12.65 11.95
CA ALA A 63 -9.85 -11.82 12.00
C ALA A 63 -10.13 -10.32 11.83
N GLY A 64 -11.24 -9.96 11.17
CA GLY A 64 -11.72 -8.58 11.02
C GLY A 64 -12.65 -8.11 12.14
N LYS A 65 -13.05 -8.96 13.08
CA LYS A 65 -13.94 -8.55 14.18
C LYS A 65 -13.27 -7.48 15.04
N GLY A 66 -13.96 -6.35 15.23
CA GLY A 66 -13.46 -5.22 16.00
C GLY A 66 -12.40 -4.38 15.29
N VAL A 67 -12.06 -4.71 14.04
CA VAL A 67 -11.20 -3.87 13.19
C VAL A 67 -12.08 -2.85 12.49
N ALA A 68 -11.79 -1.57 12.71
CA ALA A 68 -12.49 -0.46 12.08
C ALA A 68 -11.48 0.52 11.47
N ILE A 69 -11.89 1.14 10.37
CA ILE A 69 -11.12 2.21 9.73
C ILE A 69 -11.97 3.48 9.83
N ALA A 70 -11.39 4.55 10.37
CA ALA A 70 -12.09 5.81 10.48
C ALA A 70 -12.37 6.40 9.08
N PRO A 71 -13.58 6.96 8.85
CA PRO A 71 -13.84 7.70 7.62
C PRO A 71 -12.90 8.90 7.51
N ARG A 72 -12.53 9.26 6.28
CA ARG A 72 -11.62 10.38 6.00
C ARG A 72 -12.28 11.36 5.04
N LYS A 73 -11.97 12.64 5.21
CA LYS A 73 -12.39 13.71 4.33
C LYS A 73 -11.21 14.61 4.05
N ASP A 74 -10.98 14.93 2.79
CA ASP A 74 -9.90 15.82 2.35
C ASP A 74 -10.36 16.71 1.20
N GLU A 75 -9.94 17.98 1.24
CA GLU A 75 -10.23 18.96 0.19
C GLU A 75 -9.52 18.56 -1.10
N GLY A 76 -10.27 17.93 -2.00
CA GLY A 76 -9.81 17.53 -3.33
C GLY A 76 -10.00 16.05 -3.66
N ILE A 77 -10.20 15.17 -2.66
CA ILE A 77 -10.48 13.74 -2.90
C ILE A 77 -11.83 13.27 -2.34
N GLY A 78 -12.52 14.14 -1.60
CA GLY A 78 -13.88 13.89 -1.11
C GLY A 78 -13.94 13.01 0.13
N ASP A 79 -15.15 12.52 0.42
CA ASP A 79 -15.42 11.61 1.53
C ASP A 79 -15.01 10.16 1.16
N LEU A 80 -14.19 9.56 2.04
CA LEU A 80 -13.74 8.18 1.97
C LEU A 80 -14.34 7.38 3.11
N ASP A 81 -15.05 6.31 2.77
CA ASP A 81 -15.68 5.39 3.71
C ASP A 81 -15.10 4.00 3.60
N PHE A 82 -15.19 3.23 4.68
CA PHE A 82 -14.61 1.91 4.77
C PHE A 82 -15.58 0.96 5.47
N GLU A 83 -15.58 -0.29 5.01
CA GLU A 83 -16.27 -1.40 5.64
C GLU A 83 -15.27 -2.54 5.81
N VAL A 84 -15.30 -3.19 6.98
CA VAL A 84 -14.48 -4.36 7.29
C VAL A 84 -15.40 -5.50 7.67
N THR A 85 -15.33 -6.62 6.96
CA THR A 85 -16.12 -7.81 7.27
C THR A 85 -15.50 -8.58 8.43
N ALA A 86 -16.28 -9.50 9.04
CA ALA A 86 -15.78 -10.34 10.12
C ALA A 86 -14.55 -11.18 9.72
N ASP A 87 -14.45 -11.56 8.44
CA ASP A 87 -13.33 -12.34 7.90
C ASP A 87 -12.15 -11.48 7.42
N GLY A 88 -12.25 -10.15 7.59
CA GLY A 88 -11.17 -9.21 7.29
C GLY A 88 -11.14 -8.72 5.85
N GLN A 89 -12.18 -8.95 5.05
CA GLN A 89 -12.30 -8.25 3.77
C GLN A 89 -12.54 -6.76 4.05
N ILE A 90 -11.77 -5.90 3.40
CA ILE A 90 -11.91 -4.45 3.50
C ILE A 90 -12.48 -3.92 2.18
N THR A 91 -13.57 -3.18 2.27
CA THR A 91 -14.13 -2.44 1.14
C THR A 91 -14.02 -0.95 1.41
N GLY A 92 -13.28 -0.23 0.57
CA GLY A 92 -13.20 1.23 0.63
C GLY A 92 -14.01 1.89 -0.48
N HIS A 93 -14.66 2.99 -0.17
CA HIS A 93 -15.49 3.76 -1.10
C HIS A 93 -15.05 5.21 -1.13
N ALA A 94 -14.85 5.77 -2.32
CA ALA A 94 -14.72 7.22 -2.51
C ALA A 94 -15.99 7.71 -3.23
N ARG A 95 -16.89 8.38 -2.51
CA ARG A 95 -18.24 8.71 -3.03
C ARG A 95 -18.20 9.62 -4.24
N GLU A 96 -17.34 10.64 -4.18
CA GLU A 96 -17.24 11.69 -5.18
C GLU A 96 -16.85 11.14 -6.57
N TYR A 97 -15.97 10.13 -6.59
CA TYR A 97 -15.45 9.53 -7.82
C TYR A 97 -16.11 8.19 -8.17
N LYS A 98 -17.16 7.78 -7.43
CA LYS A 98 -17.83 6.47 -7.56
C LYS A 98 -16.84 5.29 -7.57
N PHE A 99 -15.75 5.43 -6.82
CA PHE A 99 -14.65 4.49 -6.81
C PHE A 99 -14.81 3.49 -5.65
N LYS A 100 -14.50 2.23 -5.91
CA LYS A 100 -14.50 1.14 -4.92
C LYS A 100 -13.18 0.39 -4.92
N LEU A 101 -12.64 0.14 -3.75
CA LEU A 101 -11.49 -0.73 -3.52
C LEU A 101 -11.94 -1.95 -2.73
N PHE A 102 -11.47 -3.12 -3.13
CA PHE A 102 -11.67 -4.37 -2.41
C PHE A 102 -10.30 -4.96 -2.07
N LEU A 103 -10.06 -5.18 -0.78
CA LEU A 103 -8.89 -5.85 -0.26
C LEU A 103 -9.36 -7.13 0.43
N THR A 104 -9.05 -8.27 -0.18
CA THR A 104 -9.46 -9.58 0.32
C THR A 104 -8.22 -10.30 0.86
N PRO A 105 -8.18 -10.64 2.16
CA PRO A 105 -7.11 -11.45 2.69
C PRO A 105 -7.30 -12.92 2.30
N GLU A 106 -6.21 -13.63 2.10
CA GLU A 106 -6.16 -15.06 1.81
C GLU A 106 -4.99 -15.68 2.58
N ILE A 107 -5.14 -16.87 3.14
CA ILE A 107 -4.00 -17.57 3.76
C ILE A 107 -3.32 -18.41 2.70
N LYS A 108 -2.08 -18.04 2.35
CA LYS A 108 -1.20 -18.79 1.46
C LYS A 108 0.04 -19.19 2.22
N GLU A 109 0.35 -20.49 2.21
CA GLU A 109 1.55 -21.03 2.89
C GLU A 109 1.64 -20.61 4.38
N GLY A 110 0.50 -20.52 5.06
CA GLY A 110 0.44 -20.11 6.47
C GLY A 110 0.70 -18.63 6.74
N ARG A 111 0.78 -17.79 5.69
CA ARG A 111 0.87 -16.33 5.76
C ARG A 111 -0.36 -15.69 5.14
N VAL A 112 -0.72 -14.51 5.61
CA VAL A 112 -1.79 -13.73 5.00
C VAL A 112 -1.24 -13.02 3.77
N ALA A 113 -1.86 -13.25 2.63
CA ALA A 113 -1.64 -12.56 1.37
C ALA A 113 -2.87 -11.71 1.05
N TRP A 114 -2.67 -10.55 0.45
CA TRP A 114 -3.77 -9.65 0.09
C TRP A 114 -4.01 -9.66 -1.41
N LYS A 115 -5.24 -9.92 -1.81
CA LYS A 115 -5.74 -9.64 -3.15
C LYS A 115 -6.33 -8.24 -3.15
N CYS A 116 -5.81 -7.37 -4.00
CA CYS A 116 -6.37 -6.03 -4.21
C CYS A 116 -7.07 -5.95 -5.56
N SER A 117 -8.29 -5.42 -5.57
CA SER A 117 -9.05 -5.12 -6.78
C SER A 117 -9.91 -3.87 -6.56
N GLY A 118 -10.58 -3.40 -7.60
CA GLY A 118 -11.46 -2.25 -7.48
C GLY A 118 -12.05 -1.81 -8.81
N LEU A 119 -12.86 -0.75 -8.75
CA LEU A 119 -13.52 -0.17 -9.91
C LEU A 119 -13.57 1.36 -9.78
N PRO A 120 -13.29 2.12 -10.85
CA PRO A 120 -12.81 1.65 -12.16
C PRO A 120 -11.29 1.31 -12.15
N LEU A 121 -10.88 0.36 -13.01
CA LEU A 121 -9.53 -0.24 -12.99
C LEU A 121 -8.40 0.73 -13.37
N ASP A 122 -8.69 1.72 -14.21
CA ASP A 122 -7.75 2.72 -14.71
C ASP A 122 -7.30 3.73 -13.66
N LEU A 123 -8.07 3.84 -12.56
CA LEU A 123 -7.78 4.69 -11.41
C LEU A 123 -7.03 3.96 -10.30
N LEU A 124 -7.00 2.63 -10.32
CA LEU A 124 -6.37 1.85 -9.27
C LEU A 124 -4.86 2.06 -9.22
N PRO A 125 -4.24 1.97 -8.04
CA PRO A 125 -2.79 1.78 -7.93
C PRO A 125 -2.37 0.53 -8.69
N SER A 126 -1.13 0.49 -9.19
CA SER A 126 -0.58 -0.69 -9.87
C SER A 126 -0.71 -1.98 -9.04
N ALA A 127 -0.57 -1.87 -7.71
CA ALA A 127 -0.75 -2.96 -6.76
C ALA A 127 -2.15 -3.60 -6.75
N CYS A 128 -3.15 -2.97 -7.38
CA CYS A 128 -4.55 -3.40 -7.38
C CYS A 128 -5.09 -3.70 -8.78
N ARG A 129 -4.23 -3.68 -9.82
CA ARG A 129 -4.64 -3.94 -11.22
C ARG A 129 -4.42 -5.38 -11.69
N GLY A 130 -3.96 -6.28 -10.83
CA GLY A 130 -3.65 -7.67 -11.16
C GLY A 130 -2.26 -8.05 -10.67
#